data_AF-T5KYA5-F1
#
_entry.id   AF-T5KYA5-F1
#
_cell.length_a   1.000
_cell.length_b   1.000
_cell.length_c   1.000
_cell.angle_alpha   90.00
_cell.angle_beta   90.00
_cell.angle_gamma   90.00
#
_symmetry.space_group_name_H-M   'P 1'
#
loop_
_entity.id
_entity.type
_entity.pdbx_description
1 polymer ?
#
loop_
_entity_poly.entity_id
_entity_poly.type
_entity_poly.pdbx_seq_one_letter_code
_entity_poly.pdbx_strand_id
1 'polypeptide(L)'
;MKRSTALAAIVLGLLVAFGATPAMAADPSDREVDPAVAAMLEEVPGGIVIDATRAVWPDLGMELQIVGASSISARTVGGCATGKTCAFSLASLGGSILSFSSCSVNAVPASFVTRSAANARTSGYMQARNGSSVLATIYAGNWSNVSGTVTNLRCVL
;
A
#
# COMPACT_ATOMS: atom_id res chain seq x y z
N MET A 1 -0.32 -83.37 -32.17
CA MET A 1 -1.20 -84.08 -31.20
C MET A 1 -0.91 -83.57 -29.80
N LYS A 2 -1.96 -83.13 -29.07
CA LYS A 2 -2.25 -83.21 -27.61
C LYS A 2 -1.08 -83.03 -26.60
N ARG A 3 -1.18 -82.36 -25.45
CA ARG A 3 -2.22 -81.64 -24.65
C ARG A 3 -1.40 -81.04 -23.48
N SER A 4 -1.45 -79.73 -23.25
CA SER A 4 -2.19 -79.09 -22.14
C SER A 4 -1.75 -79.48 -20.72
N THR A 5 -1.13 -78.53 -20.00
CA THR A 5 -1.37 -78.34 -18.55
C THR A 5 -1.16 -76.87 -18.20
N ALA A 6 -2.27 -76.24 -17.77
CA ALA A 6 -2.36 -74.90 -17.20
C ALA A 6 -2.06 -74.93 -15.69
N LEU A 7 -1.84 -73.73 -15.12
CA LEU A 7 -1.78 -73.30 -13.69
C LEU A 7 -0.51 -72.45 -13.49
N ALA A 8 -0.48 -71.26 -12.89
CA ALA A 8 -1.45 -70.55 -12.08
C ALA A 8 -1.11 -69.03 -11.98
N ALA A 9 -2.16 -68.22 -11.86
CA ALA A 9 -2.38 -67.12 -10.92
C ALA A 9 -1.26 -66.08 -10.66
N ILE A 10 -1.45 -64.82 -11.08
CA ILE A 10 -1.86 -63.65 -10.25
C ILE A 10 -0.87 -63.33 -9.12
N VAL A 11 -0.31 -62.11 -9.08
CA VAL A 11 -0.40 -61.19 -7.92
C VAL A 11 0.49 -59.93 -8.11
N LEU A 12 -0.14 -58.79 -7.85
CA LEU A 12 0.37 -57.47 -7.42
C LEU A 12 1.06 -56.54 -8.43
N GLY A 13 0.24 -55.59 -8.90
CA GLY A 13 0.70 -54.30 -9.36
C GLY A 13 1.46 -53.55 -8.26
N LEU A 14 2.65 -53.11 -8.61
CA LEU A 14 3.47 -52.24 -7.80
C LEU A 14 2.93 -50.81 -7.96
N LEU A 15 2.36 -50.31 -6.87
CA LEU A 15 1.89 -48.94 -6.67
C LEU A 15 2.95 -47.93 -7.14
N VAL A 16 2.67 -47.24 -8.25
CA VAL A 16 3.35 -45.99 -8.56
C VAL A 16 2.75 -44.92 -7.64
N ALA A 17 3.29 -44.82 -6.43
CA ALA A 17 3.07 -43.66 -5.58
C ALA A 17 3.82 -42.48 -6.20
N PHE A 18 3.22 -41.87 -7.23
CA PHE A 18 3.51 -40.49 -7.56
C PHE A 18 3.19 -39.67 -6.31
N GLY A 19 4.22 -39.18 -5.64
CA GLY A 19 4.10 -38.14 -4.64
C GLY A 19 3.58 -36.87 -5.29
N ALA A 20 2.27 -36.83 -5.55
CA ALA A 20 1.56 -35.60 -5.78
C ALA A 20 1.49 -34.89 -4.42
N THR A 21 2.46 -34.03 -4.15
CA THR A 21 2.23 -32.95 -3.20
C THR A 21 0.98 -32.22 -3.70
N PRO A 22 -0.04 -31.99 -2.84
CA PRO A 22 -1.11 -31.10 -3.24
C PRO A 22 -0.46 -29.75 -3.52
N ALA A 23 -0.48 -29.32 -4.78
CA ALA A 23 -0.30 -27.92 -5.10
C ALA A 23 -1.47 -27.20 -4.43
N MET A 24 -1.21 -26.65 -3.24
CA MET A 24 -2.12 -25.73 -2.58
C MET A 24 -2.30 -24.57 -3.56
N ALA A 25 -3.42 -24.58 -4.28
CA ALA A 25 -3.86 -23.43 -5.03
C ALA A 25 -4.07 -22.32 -4.00
N ALA A 26 -3.21 -21.31 -4.02
CA ALA A 26 -3.40 -20.12 -3.20
C ALA A 26 -4.81 -19.59 -3.48
N ASP A 27 -5.62 -19.52 -2.42
CA ASP A 27 -6.91 -18.85 -2.49
C ASP A 27 -6.65 -17.40 -2.94
N PRO A 28 -7.26 -16.90 -4.01
CA PRO A 28 -7.09 -15.51 -4.42
C PRO A 28 -7.57 -14.50 -3.36
N SER A 29 -8.25 -14.95 -2.30
CA SER A 29 -8.62 -14.16 -1.12
C SER A 29 -7.56 -14.15 0.00
N ASP A 30 -6.54 -15.00 -0.04
CA ASP A 30 -5.35 -14.97 0.83
C ASP A 30 -4.24 -14.06 0.25
N ARG A 31 -4.61 -12.93 -0.35
CA ARG A 31 -3.62 -11.87 -0.55
C ARG A 31 -3.40 -11.22 0.81
N GLU A 32 -2.43 -11.75 1.54
CA GLU A 32 -1.90 -11.16 2.76
C GLU A 32 -1.73 -9.66 2.54
N VAL A 33 -2.42 -8.88 3.38
CA VAL A 33 -2.39 -7.42 3.32
C VAL A 33 -0.94 -6.96 3.47
N ASP A 34 -0.52 -5.98 2.68
CA ASP A 34 0.84 -5.44 2.74
C ASP A 34 1.19 -5.07 4.20
N PRO A 35 2.36 -5.50 4.73
CA PRO A 35 2.73 -5.25 6.11
C PRO A 35 2.69 -3.76 6.51
N ALA A 36 2.95 -2.84 5.59
CA ALA A 36 2.86 -1.41 5.86
C ALA A 36 1.41 -0.95 6.02
N VAL A 37 0.46 -1.57 5.30
CA VAL A 37 -0.97 -1.32 5.48
C VAL A 37 -1.44 -1.88 6.82
N ALA A 38 -1.01 -3.10 7.18
CA ALA A 38 -1.33 -3.69 8.47
C ALA A 38 -0.82 -2.84 9.65
N ALA A 39 0.45 -2.42 9.60
CA ALA A 39 1.04 -1.55 10.63
C ALA A 39 0.29 -0.21 10.77
N MET A 40 -0.15 0.37 9.64
CA MET A 40 -0.92 1.62 9.66
C MET A 40 -2.29 1.45 10.32
N LEU A 41 -2.96 0.31 10.10
CA LEU A 41 -4.27 0.01 10.68
C LEU A 41 -4.19 -0.27 12.17
N GLU A 42 -3.07 -0.84 12.65
CA GLU A 42 -2.80 -1.00 14.08
C GLU A 42 -2.54 0.35 14.77
N GLU A 43 -1.79 1.25 14.13
CA GLU A 43 -1.49 2.57 14.70
C GLU A 43 -2.70 3.52 14.65
N VAL A 44 -3.47 3.49 13.56
CA VAL A 44 -4.63 4.35 13.35
C VAL A 44 -5.90 3.50 13.25
N PRO A 45 -6.63 3.30 14.36
CA PRO A 45 -7.90 2.58 14.34
C PRO A 45 -8.95 3.24 13.44
N GLY A 46 -9.89 2.44 12.94
CA GLY A 46 -11.01 2.92 12.10
C GLY A 46 -10.72 2.97 10.59
N GLY A 47 -9.56 2.46 10.16
CA GLY A 47 -9.25 2.29 8.74
C GLY A 47 -9.95 1.08 8.13
N ILE A 48 -10.18 1.15 6.82
CA ILE A 48 -10.83 0.12 6.02
C ILE A 48 -9.85 -0.30 4.93
N VAL A 49 -9.51 -1.59 4.88
CA VAL A 49 -8.73 -2.18 3.78
C VAL A 49 -9.59 -2.17 2.52
N ILE A 50 -9.06 -1.59 1.44
CA ILE A 50 -9.71 -1.61 0.13
C ILE A 50 -9.17 -2.77 -0.71
N ASP A 51 -7.86 -3.00 -0.66
CA ASP A 51 -7.16 -4.10 -1.30
C ASP A 51 -5.82 -4.35 -0.59
N ALA A 52 -5.06 -5.35 -1.07
CA ALA A 52 -3.79 -5.75 -0.45
C ALA A 52 -2.77 -4.61 -0.29
N THR A 53 -2.89 -3.51 -1.05
CA THR A 53 -1.93 -2.40 -1.06
C THR A 53 -2.54 -1.06 -0.67
N ARG A 54 -3.79 -1.04 -0.20
CA ARG A 54 -4.52 0.22 0.03
C ARG A 54 -5.49 0.14 1.19
N ALA A 55 -5.47 1.18 2.01
CA ALA A 55 -6.43 1.41 3.08
C ALA A 55 -6.88 2.87 3.15
N VAL A 56 -8.10 3.09 3.64
CA VAL A 56 -8.70 4.42 3.77
C VAL A 56 -9.21 4.63 5.20
N TRP A 57 -9.13 5.87 5.68
CA TRP A 57 -9.71 6.33 6.93
C TRP A 57 -10.70 7.45 6.61
N PRO A 58 -11.98 7.13 6.39
CA PRO A 58 -12.98 8.09 5.94
C PRO A 58 -13.13 9.29 6.89
N ASP A 59 -13.14 9.04 8.20
CA ASP A 59 -13.30 10.07 9.22
C ASP A 59 -12.14 11.08 9.24
N LEU A 60 -10.95 10.64 8.82
CA LEU A 60 -9.75 11.48 8.73
C LEU A 60 -9.56 12.07 7.32
N GLY A 61 -10.37 11.65 6.34
CA GLY A 61 -10.12 11.95 4.93
C GLY A 61 -8.76 11.48 4.44
N MET A 62 -8.21 10.43 5.06
CA MET A 62 -6.85 9.92 4.86
C MET A 62 -6.87 8.63 4.05
N GLU A 63 -5.88 8.44 3.18
CA GLU A 63 -5.73 7.24 2.36
C GLU A 63 -4.26 6.88 2.23
N LEU A 64 -3.92 5.62 2.52
CA LEU A 64 -2.60 5.03 2.28
C LEU A 64 -2.66 4.15 1.03
N GLN A 65 -1.72 4.37 0.12
CA GLN A 65 -1.51 3.56 -1.07
C GLN A 65 -0.04 3.14 -1.16
N ILE A 66 0.23 1.85 -1.21
CA ILE A 66 1.57 1.31 -1.47
C ILE A 66 1.80 1.31 -2.97
N VAL A 67 2.85 2.02 -3.43
CA VAL A 67 3.12 2.16 -4.86
C VAL A 67 3.84 0.91 -5.38
N GLY A 68 3.03 -0.04 -5.84
CA GLY A 68 3.35 -1.14 -6.77
C GLY A 68 2.20 -1.42 -7.75
N ALA A 69 1.04 -0.81 -7.52
CA ALA A 69 -0.16 -0.87 -8.36
C ALA A 69 -0.38 0.48 -9.06
N SER A 70 -0.18 0.50 -10.37
CA SER A 70 -0.23 1.67 -11.25
C SER A 70 -1.62 2.32 -11.28
N SER A 71 -1.81 3.43 -10.54
CA SER A 71 -2.93 4.35 -10.75
C SER A 71 -2.45 5.79 -10.81
N ILE A 72 -1.72 6.13 -11.88
CA ILE A 72 -1.36 7.53 -12.17
C ILE A 72 -2.63 8.23 -12.66
N SER A 73 -3.24 9.05 -11.80
CA SER A 73 -4.40 9.86 -12.17
C SER A 73 -3.97 11.09 -13.00
N ALA A 74 -4.79 11.46 -14.00
CA ALA A 74 -4.46 12.45 -15.04
C ALA A 74 -4.34 13.91 -14.54
N ARG A 75 -4.64 14.18 -13.26
CA ARG A 75 -4.41 15.48 -12.62
C ARG A 75 -3.72 15.25 -11.26
N THR A 76 -2.40 15.03 -11.29
CA THR A 76 -1.62 14.73 -10.09
C THR A 76 -0.31 15.51 -10.01
N VAL A 77 0.12 15.84 -8.80
CA VAL A 77 1.51 16.21 -8.51
C VAL A 77 2.20 14.94 -8.03
N GLY A 78 2.90 14.23 -8.92
CA GLY A 78 3.61 13.00 -8.57
C GLY A 78 2.72 11.85 -8.09
N GLY A 79 1.53 11.66 -8.66
CA GLY A 79 0.55 10.69 -8.16
C GLY A 79 -0.36 11.21 -7.04
N CYS A 80 -0.06 12.38 -6.45
CA CYS A 80 -0.98 13.03 -5.50
C CYS A 80 -2.21 13.59 -6.22
N ALA A 81 -3.41 13.05 -5.94
CA ALA A 81 -4.65 13.44 -6.58
C ALA A 81 -4.99 14.93 -6.38
N THR A 82 -5.52 15.59 -7.43
CA THR A 82 -5.97 16.99 -7.35
C THR A 82 -6.89 17.22 -6.16
N GLY A 83 -6.68 18.34 -5.46
CA GLY A 83 -7.44 18.72 -4.27
C GLY A 83 -6.93 18.09 -2.98
N LYS A 84 -5.94 17.20 -3.03
CA LYS A 84 -5.33 16.58 -1.85
C LYS A 84 -3.96 17.18 -1.52
N THR A 85 -3.53 16.95 -0.30
CA THR A 85 -2.12 17.04 0.12
C THR A 85 -1.59 15.63 0.33
N CYS A 86 -0.34 15.36 -0.05
CA CYS A 86 0.23 14.03 0.06
C CYS A 86 1.64 14.04 0.67
N ALA A 87 1.93 13.01 1.46
CA ALA A 87 3.26 12.62 1.90
C ALA A 87 3.68 11.36 1.14
N PHE A 88 4.98 11.27 0.84
CA PHE A 88 5.61 10.19 0.09
C PHE A 88 6.71 9.57 0.93
N SER A 89 6.80 8.25 0.90
CA SER A 89 7.78 7.50 1.69
C SER A 89 9.22 7.58 1.16
N LEU A 90 9.41 7.98 -0.10
CA LEU A 90 10.72 8.25 -0.70
C LEU A 90 10.83 9.70 -1.18
N ALA A 91 12.06 10.10 -1.49
CA ALA A 91 12.34 11.39 -2.09
C ALA A 91 11.72 11.49 -3.50
N SER A 92 11.56 12.72 -4.00
CA SER A 92 11.14 13.00 -5.36
C SER A 92 9.82 12.32 -5.75
N LEU A 93 8.83 12.37 -4.86
CA LEU A 93 7.46 11.85 -5.08
C LEU A 93 7.41 10.32 -5.23
N GLY A 94 8.40 9.60 -4.72
CA GLY A 94 8.49 8.15 -4.82
C GLY A 94 7.91 7.38 -3.63
N GLY A 95 7.73 6.07 -3.82
CA GLY A 95 7.27 5.14 -2.79
C GLY A 95 5.79 5.28 -2.45
N SER A 96 5.36 4.65 -1.36
CA SER A 96 4.00 4.72 -0.83
C SER A 96 3.53 6.16 -0.61
N ILE A 97 2.24 6.39 -0.83
CA ILE A 97 1.57 7.69 -0.76
C ILE A 97 0.60 7.67 0.41
N LEU A 98 0.72 8.66 1.29
CA LEU A 98 -0.28 8.97 2.30
C LEU A 98 -0.96 10.30 1.91
N SER A 99 -2.24 10.27 1.57
CA SER A 99 -2.98 11.43 1.06
C SER A 99 -4.08 11.89 2.02
N PHE A 100 -4.32 13.20 2.05
CA PHE A 100 -5.34 13.84 2.88
C PHE A 100 -6.23 14.74 2.03
N SER A 101 -7.54 14.55 2.11
CA SER A 101 -8.54 15.33 1.38
C SER A 101 -8.95 16.62 2.08
N SER A 102 -8.85 16.68 3.41
CA SER A 102 -9.19 17.86 4.21
C SER A 102 -8.03 18.86 4.26
N CYS A 103 -8.35 20.16 4.27
CA CYS A 103 -7.36 21.22 4.49
C CYS A 103 -7.38 21.60 5.96
N SER A 104 -6.52 20.97 6.74
CA SER A 104 -6.40 21.13 8.19
C SER A 104 -4.95 20.86 8.61
N VAL A 105 -4.73 20.65 9.91
CA VAL A 105 -3.49 20.02 10.41
C VAL A 105 -3.74 18.52 10.45
N ASN A 106 -3.12 17.79 9.51
CA ASN A 106 -3.23 16.35 9.40
C ASN A 106 -2.01 15.69 10.04
N ALA A 107 -2.23 14.82 11.02
CA ALA A 107 -1.16 14.05 11.62
C ALA A 107 -0.61 13.03 10.61
N VAL A 108 0.71 12.87 10.59
CA VAL A 108 1.37 11.79 9.87
C VAL A 108 1.67 10.69 10.88
N PRO A 109 1.08 9.49 10.73
CA PRO A 109 1.36 8.35 11.61
C PRO A 109 2.85 8.01 11.62
N ALA A 110 3.37 7.59 12.77
CA ALA A 110 4.77 7.27 12.99
C ALA A 110 5.26 6.09 12.15
N SER A 111 4.37 5.16 11.80
CA SER A 111 4.62 4.07 10.84
C SER A 111 4.86 4.58 9.41
N PHE A 112 4.50 5.83 9.09
CA PHE A 112 4.76 6.44 7.79
C PHE A 112 5.94 7.43 7.84
N VAL A 113 7.08 7.03 7.26
CA VAL A 113 8.23 7.93 7.13
C VAL A 113 8.07 8.82 5.92
N THR A 114 7.85 10.13 6.11
CA THR A 114 7.78 11.09 5.00
C THR A 114 9.16 11.55 4.54
N ARG A 115 9.44 11.47 3.24
CA ARG A 115 10.69 11.93 2.60
C ARG A 115 10.47 13.02 1.54
N SER A 116 9.29 13.06 0.94
CA SER A 116 8.84 14.17 0.11
C SER A 116 7.35 14.40 0.28
N ALA A 117 6.85 15.57 -0.09
CA ALA A 117 5.45 15.92 0.06
C ALA A 117 4.98 16.83 -1.09
N ALA A 118 3.68 16.78 -1.41
CA ALA A 118 3.06 17.53 -2.48
C ALA A 118 1.77 18.21 -2.02
N ASN A 119 1.51 19.40 -2.58
CA ASN A 119 0.24 20.10 -2.44
C ASN A 119 -0.46 20.14 -3.81
N ALA A 120 -1.33 19.17 -4.08
CA ALA A 120 -2.07 19.08 -5.33
C ALA A 120 -3.38 19.91 -5.32
N ARG A 121 -3.54 20.84 -4.37
CA ARG A 121 -4.63 21.81 -4.37
C ARG A 121 -4.41 22.91 -5.41
N THR A 122 -5.47 23.63 -5.73
CA THR A 122 -5.47 24.74 -6.70
C THR A 122 -5.02 26.07 -6.11
N SER A 123 -5.02 26.21 -4.79
CA SER A 123 -4.63 27.43 -4.08
C SER A 123 -4.01 27.13 -2.70
N GLY A 124 -3.45 28.15 -2.08
CA GLY A 124 -2.85 28.05 -0.75
C GLY A 124 -1.47 27.41 -0.74
N TYR A 125 -1.04 27.01 0.46
CA TYR A 125 0.21 26.30 0.69
C TYR A 125 0.05 25.25 1.78
N MET A 126 0.97 24.28 1.78
CA MET A 126 1.08 23.24 2.78
C MET A 126 2.45 23.33 3.46
N GLN A 127 2.50 23.10 4.77
CA GLN A 127 3.73 22.98 5.52
C GLN A 127 3.91 21.53 5.98
N ALA A 128 5.06 20.94 5.65
CA ALA A 128 5.52 19.71 6.30
C ALA A 128 6.24 20.10 7.60
N ARG A 129 5.84 19.53 8.74
CA ARG A 129 6.28 19.99 10.06
C ARG A 129 6.69 18.86 10.97
N ASN A 130 7.62 19.16 11.88
CA ASN A 130 7.88 18.38 13.07
C ASN A 130 7.33 19.12 14.29
N GLY A 131 6.16 18.71 14.76
CA GLY A 131 5.42 19.43 15.79
C GLY A 131 5.04 20.82 15.28
N SER A 132 5.62 21.86 15.88
CA SER A 132 5.41 23.24 15.44
C SER A 132 6.39 23.73 14.38
N SER A 133 7.57 23.10 14.26
CA SER A 133 8.66 23.49 13.38
C SER A 133 8.37 23.17 11.93
N VAL A 134 8.57 24.15 11.03
CA VAL A 134 8.36 23.99 9.59
C VAL A 134 9.64 23.45 8.95
N LEU A 135 9.53 22.29 8.30
CA LEU A 135 10.63 21.65 7.56
C LEU A 135 10.60 22.04 6.08
N ALA A 136 9.41 22.19 5.50
CA ALA A 136 9.21 22.65 4.14
C ALA A 136 7.88 23.39 4.00
N THR A 137 7.83 24.38 3.11
CA THR A 137 6.58 25.03 2.66
C THR A 137 6.40 24.77 1.18
N ILE A 138 5.23 24.27 0.79
CA ILE A 138 4.92 23.77 -0.54
C ILE A 138 3.66 24.46 -1.04
N TYR A 139 3.83 25.34 -2.04
CA TYR A 139 2.72 26.04 -2.67
C TYR A 139 1.84 25.09 -3.49
N ALA A 140 0.60 25.51 -3.74
CA ALA A 140 -0.35 24.83 -4.61
C ALA A 140 0.27 24.41 -5.95
N GLY A 141 -0.05 23.18 -6.38
CA GLY A 141 0.47 22.58 -7.61
C GLY A 141 1.94 22.16 -7.55
N ASN A 142 2.60 22.23 -6.39
CA ASN A 142 4.04 21.98 -6.26
C ASN A 142 4.36 20.88 -5.23
N TRP A 143 5.63 20.53 -5.14
CA TRP A 143 6.17 19.53 -4.21
C TRP A 143 7.57 19.91 -3.70
N SER A 144 8.00 19.24 -2.64
CA SER A 144 9.39 19.35 -2.14
C SER A 144 9.84 18.07 -1.45
N ASN A 145 11.14 17.81 -1.51
CA ASN A 145 11.78 16.92 -0.53
C ASN A 145 11.71 17.55 0.86
N VAL A 146 11.68 16.71 1.88
CA VAL A 146 11.68 17.15 3.27
C VAL A 146 12.87 16.56 3.99
N SER A 147 13.64 17.41 4.68
CA SER A 147 14.73 16.99 5.55
C SER A 147 14.22 16.90 7.00
N GLY A 148 14.46 15.76 7.64
CA GLY A 148 14.01 15.49 9.01
C GLY A 148 12.69 14.72 9.12
N THR A 149 12.21 14.53 10.34
CA THR A 149 11.00 13.76 10.65
C THR A 149 9.76 14.63 10.55
N VAL A 150 8.85 14.31 9.62
CA VAL A 150 7.54 14.96 9.53
C VAL A 150 6.58 14.26 10.49
N THR A 151 5.88 15.01 11.32
CA THR A 151 4.81 14.51 12.20
C THR A 151 3.43 15.07 11.85
N ASN A 152 3.37 16.16 11.08
CA ASN A 152 2.11 16.66 10.53
C ASN A 152 2.29 17.43 9.21
N LEU A 153 1.21 17.46 8.42
CA LEU A 153 1.04 18.33 7.27
C LEU A 153 -0.02 19.38 7.62
N ARG A 154 0.36 20.66 7.60
CA ARG A 154 -0.58 21.78 7.82
C ARG A 154 -0.92 22.45 6.50
N CYS A 155 -2.19 22.43 6.13
CA CYS A 155 -2.72 23.12 4.97
C CYS A 155 -3.26 24.52 5.34
N VAL A 156 -3.05 25.50 4.46
CA VAL A 156 -3.53 26.88 4.56
C VAL A 156 -4.04 27.32 3.18
N LEU A 157 -5.30 27.76 3.09
CA LEU A 157 -5.93 28.23 1.84
C LEU A 157 -5.89 29.75 1.71
#